data_AF-A0A1W9LSW7-F1
#
_entry.id   AF-A0A1W9LSW7-F1
#
_cell.length_a   1.000
_cell.length_b   1.000
_cell.length_c   1.000
_cell.angle_alpha   90.00
_cell.angle_beta   90.00
_cell.angle_gamma   90.00
#
_symmetry.space_group_name_H-M   'P 1'
#
loop_
_entity.id
_entity.type
_entity.pdbx_description
1 polymer ?
#
loop_
_entity_poly.entity_id
_entity_poly.type
_entity_poly.pdbx_seq_one_letter_code
_entity_poly.pdbx_strand_id
1 'polypeptide(L)'
;MARQGFRLNSLSRKALCLFSVFTVFFWLGGIFSPAYAQCSGVTTGLIACYPFDGNVNDGSGNGNNGTAKGTIEYVQGVAGQACQIQRQ
;
A
#
# COMPACT_ATOMS: atom_id res chain seq x y z
N MET A 1 58.30 -10.03 -1.41
CA MET A 1 56.93 -9.74 -1.85
C MET A 1 56.06 -10.97 -1.61
N ALA A 2 55.41 -11.09 -0.44
CA ALA A 2 54.56 -12.23 -0.10
C ALA A 2 53.09 -11.85 -0.36
N ARG A 3 52.46 -12.40 -1.41
CA ARG A 3 51.01 -12.30 -1.61
C ARG A 3 50.33 -13.41 -0.81
N GLN A 4 49.97 -13.12 0.43
CA GLN A 4 49.17 -14.02 1.27
C GLN A 4 47.73 -14.05 0.72
N GLY A 5 47.30 -15.20 0.19
CA GLY A 5 45.95 -15.43 -0.30
C GLY A 5 44.96 -15.49 0.86
N PHE A 6 44.09 -14.49 0.95
CA PHE A 6 43.03 -14.39 1.95
C PHE A 6 41.96 -15.47 1.69
N ARG A 7 42.01 -16.56 2.47
CA ARG A 7 41.02 -17.65 2.44
C ARG A 7 39.74 -17.18 3.14
N LEU A 8 38.73 -16.79 2.37
CA LEU A 8 37.39 -16.52 2.89
C LEU A 8 36.69 -17.84 3.26
N ASN A 9 36.43 -17.99 4.57
CA ASN A 9 35.78 -19.13 5.22
C ASN A 9 34.39 -19.44 4.64
N SER A 10 34.05 -20.74 4.63
CA SER A 10 32.88 -21.36 3.98
C SER A 10 31.50 -20.84 4.39
N LEU A 11 31.41 -20.03 5.44
CA LEU A 11 30.17 -19.38 5.88
C LEU A 11 29.76 -18.16 5.03
N SER A 12 30.70 -17.51 4.34
CA SER A 12 30.39 -16.31 3.54
C SER A 12 29.74 -16.59 2.19
N ARG A 13 29.73 -17.85 1.72
CA ARG A 13 29.16 -18.21 0.41
C ARG A 13 27.68 -18.58 0.49
N LYS A 14 27.23 -19.07 1.65
CA LYS A 14 25.82 -19.47 1.87
C LYS A 14 24.95 -18.28 2.28
N ALA A 15 25.46 -17.39 3.15
CA ALA A 15 24.75 -16.17 3.56
C ALA A 15 24.61 -15.14 2.42
N LEU A 16 25.58 -15.09 1.50
CA LEU A 16 25.57 -14.20 0.34
C LEU A 16 24.48 -14.57 -0.68
N CYS A 17 24.16 -15.86 -0.82
CA CYS A 17 23.06 -16.32 -1.67
C CYS A 17 21.68 -16.12 -1.04
N LEU A 18 21.55 -16.23 0.29
CA LEU A 18 20.26 -16.12 0.98
C LEU A 18 19.75 -14.68 1.09
N PHE A 19 20.64 -13.67 1.18
CA PHE A 19 20.26 -12.26 1.08
C PHE A 19 19.85 -11.82 -0.34
N SER A 20 20.40 -12.48 -1.37
CA SER A 20 20.11 -12.21 -2.79
C SER A 20 18.67 -12.57 -3.18
N VAL A 21 18.11 -13.64 -2.60
CA VAL A 21 16.74 -14.06 -2.93
C VAL A 21 15.72 -13.05 -2.41
N PHE A 22 15.89 -12.49 -1.22
CA PHE A 22 14.93 -11.55 -0.61
C PHE A 22 14.92 -10.17 -1.28
N THR A 23 16.07 -9.70 -1.77
CA THR A 23 16.18 -8.42 -2.49
C THR A 23 15.68 -8.52 -3.94
N VAL A 24 15.76 -9.69 -4.57
CA VAL A 24 15.22 -9.91 -5.92
C VAL A 24 13.69 -9.99 -5.93
N PHE A 25 13.06 -10.51 -4.87
CA PHE A 25 11.59 -10.50 -4.72
C PHE A 25 11.00 -9.10 -4.47
N PHE A 26 11.76 -8.20 -3.85
CA PHE A 26 11.33 -6.82 -3.58
C PHE A 26 11.64 -5.83 -4.73
N TRP A 27 12.43 -6.25 -5.73
CA TRP A 27 12.81 -5.43 -6.90
C TRP A 27 12.22 -5.92 -8.23
N LEU A 28 11.54 -7.07 -8.26
CA LEU A 28 10.76 -7.56 -9.41
C LEU A 28 9.26 -7.27 -9.26
N GLY A 29 8.91 -6.06 -8.81
CA GLY A 29 7.67 -5.41 -9.23
C GLY A 29 6.37 -6.18 -8.99
N GLY A 30 6.28 -6.99 -7.94
CA GLY A 30 5.01 -7.40 -7.37
C GLY A 30 4.41 -6.22 -6.64
N ILE A 31 3.92 -5.23 -7.39
CA ILE A 31 3.34 -4.00 -6.88
C ILE A 31 2.24 -4.39 -5.89
N PHE A 32 2.44 -4.09 -4.60
CA PHE A 32 1.35 -4.09 -3.64
C PHE A 32 0.52 -2.86 -3.95
N SER A 33 -0.32 -2.94 -4.99
CA SER A 33 -1.30 -1.90 -5.29
C SER A 33 -2.37 -2.00 -4.21
N PRO A 34 -2.49 -1.04 -3.26
CA PRO A 34 -3.67 -1.03 -2.42
C PRO A 34 -4.88 -0.92 -3.35
N ALA A 35 -5.89 -1.77 -3.15
CA ALA A 35 -7.10 -1.68 -3.93
C ALA A 35 -7.77 -0.35 -3.57
N TYR A 36 -7.67 0.64 -4.45
CA TYR A 36 -8.36 1.91 -4.25
C TYR A 36 -9.85 1.67 -4.44
N ALA A 37 -10.67 2.14 -3.50
CA ALA A 37 -12.11 2.11 -3.68
C ALA A 37 -12.46 3.14 -4.76
N GLN A 38 -13.13 2.72 -5.84
CA GLN A 38 -13.52 3.59 -6.95
C GLN A 38 -15.02 3.82 -6.93
N CYS A 39 -15.45 4.97 -7.45
CA CYS A 39 -16.86 5.21 -7.69
C CYS A 39 -17.34 4.54 -8.98
N SER A 40 -17.29 3.21 -9.02
CA SER A 40 -17.60 2.41 -10.21
C SER A 40 -18.97 1.74 -10.03
N GLY A 41 -19.99 2.22 -10.74
CA GLY A 41 -21.28 1.51 -10.82
C GLY A 41 -22.48 2.39 -11.11
N VAL A 42 -22.49 3.63 -10.62
CA VAL A 42 -23.60 4.57 -10.84
C VAL A 42 -23.04 5.86 -11.41
N THR A 43 -23.27 6.10 -12.70
CA THR A 43 -22.87 7.35 -13.37
C THR A 43 -24.06 8.30 -13.57
N THR A 44 -25.27 7.76 -13.70
CA THR A 44 -26.49 8.56 -13.87
C THR A 44 -27.12 8.86 -12.51
N GLY A 45 -27.32 10.16 -12.21
CA GLY A 45 -27.92 10.61 -10.95
C GLY A 45 -26.99 10.53 -9.73
N LEU A 46 -25.71 10.23 -9.92
CA LEU A 46 -24.73 10.23 -8.84
C LEU A 46 -24.44 11.67 -8.39
N ILE A 47 -24.72 11.97 -7.12
CA ILE A 47 -24.51 13.29 -6.52
C ILE A 47 -23.14 13.37 -5.84
N ALA A 48 -22.78 12.36 -5.05
CA ALA A 48 -21.50 12.28 -4.34
C ALA A 48 -21.12 10.83 -4.10
N CYS A 49 -19.83 10.57 -3.93
CA CYS A 49 -19.30 9.23 -3.71
C CYS A 49 -18.08 9.29 -2.80
N TYR A 50 -18.13 8.63 -1.64
CA TYR A 50 -17.03 8.65 -0.67
C TYR A 50 -16.37 7.27 -0.59
N PRO A 51 -15.29 7.05 -1.36
CA PRO A 51 -14.59 5.75 -1.38
C PRO A 51 -13.80 5.45 -0.10
N PHE A 52 -13.58 6.45 0.77
CA PHE A 52 -12.80 6.33 2.01
C PHE A 52 -11.37 5.82 1.82
N ASP A 53 -10.72 6.29 0.77
CA ASP A 53 -9.38 5.91 0.37
C ASP A 53 -8.30 6.79 1.01
N GLY A 54 -8.18 6.67 2.33
CA GLY A 54 -7.30 7.50 3.14
C GLY A 54 -7.75 8.96 3.27
N ASN A 55 -8.92 9.32 2.72
CA ASN A 55 -9.49 10.66 2.79
C ASN A 55 -11.04 10.63 2.67
N VAL A 56 -11.67 11.79 2.88
CA VAL A 56 -13.13 12.02 2.76
C VAL A 56 -13.50 12.82 1.51
N ASN A 57 -12.67 12.78 0.47
CA ASN A 57 -12.94 13.52 -0.76
C ASN A 57 -14.02 12.82 -1.58
N ASP A 58 -14.75 13.61 -2.35
CA ASP A 58 -15.77 13.14 -3.27
C ASP A 58 -15.11 12.58 -4.53
N GLY A 59 -15.19 11.25 -4.69
CA GLY A 59 -14.71 10.52 -5.86
C GLY A 59 -15.67 10.55 -7.05
N SER A 60 -16.84 11.20 -6.96
CA SER A 60 -17.77 11.29 -8.10
C SER A 60 -17.31 12.29 -9.18
N GLY A 61 -16.44 13.23 -8.82
CA GLY A 61 -16.04 14.35 -9.67
C GLY A 61 -16.95 15.58 -9.57
N ASN A 62 -17.97 15.58 -8.71
CA ASN A 62 -18.89 16.71 -8.54
C ASN A 62 -18.38 17.77 -7.54
N GLY A 63 -17.25 17.50 -6.87
CA GLY A 63 -16.60 18.46 -5.97
C GLY A 63 -17.26 18.58 -4.60
N ASN A 64 -18.13 17.64 -4.21
CA ASN A 64 -18.82 17.65 -2.92
C ASN A 64 -17.94 17.07 -1.80
N ASN A 65 -16.71 17.57 -1.66
CA ASN A 65 -15.73 17.05 -0.73
C ASN A 65 -16.21 17.16 0.73
N GLY A 66 -16.04 16.08 1.50
CA GLY A 66 -16.39 16.04 2.91
C GLY A 66 -15.38 16.78 3.78
N THR A 67 -15.77 17.04 5.04
CA THR A 67 -14.85 17.47 6.10
C THR A 67 -14.84 16.42 7.21
N ALA A 68 -13.69 15.80 7.44
CA ALA A 68 -13.51 14.84 8.51
C ALA A 68 -13.66 15.54 9.87
N LYS A 69 -14.48 14.97 10.77
CA LYS A 69 -14.65 15.46 12.14
C LYS A 69 -14.42 14.32 13.13
N GLY A 70 -13.57 14.57 14.11
CA GLY A 70 -13.14 13.56 15.09
C GLY A 70 -12.01 12.66 14.55
N THR A 71 -11.78 11.55 15.23
CA THR A 71 -10.77 10.56 14.84
C THR A 71 -11.39 9.60 13.82
N ILE A 72 -10.93 9.72 12.58
CA ILE A 72 -11.29 8.81 11.49
C ILE A 72 -10.09 7.92 11.20
N GLU A 73 -10.31 6.61 11.22
CA GLU A 73 -9.33 5.62 10.80
C GLU A 73 -9.79 4.99 9.49
N TYR A 74 -8.85 4.75 8.57
CA TYR A 74 -9.14 4.08 7.30
C TYR A 74 -8.58 2.67 7.36
N VAL A 75 -9.48 1.69 7.36
CA VAL A 75 -9.17 0.26 7.47
C VAL A 75 -9.55 -0.48 6.21
N GLN A 76 -9.08 -1.71 6.03
CA GLN A 76 -9.48 -2.51 4.88
C GLN A 76 -11.00 -2.81 4.93
N GLY A 77 -11.71 -2.42 3.87
CA GLY A 77 -13.15 -2.62 3.70
C GLY A 77 -13.49 -3.71 2.68
N VAL A 78 -14.77 -3.83 2.35
CA VAL A 78 -15.28 -4.79 1.36
C VAL A 78 -14.85 -4.41 -0.06
N ALA A 79 -14.82 -3.12 -0.37
CA ALA A 79 -14.31 -2.58 -1.62
C ALA A 79 -13.28 -1.50 -1.27
N GLY A 80 -11.99 -1.83 -1.36
CA GLY A 80 -10.88 -0.95 -0.97
C GLY A 80 -10.83 -0.66 0.53
N GLN A 81 -10.78 0.62 0.91
CA GLN A 81 -10.77 1.05 2.31
C GLN A 81 -12.17 1.42 2.82
N ALA A 82 -12.34 1.37 4.14
CA ALA A 82 -13.54 1.76 4.85
C ALA A 82 -13.19 2.75 5.96
N CYS A 83 -14.11 3.68 6.21
CA CYS A 83 -14.04 4.58 7.35
C CYS A 83 -14.47 3.85 8.63
N GLN A 84 -13.57 3.83 9.61
CA GLN A 84 -13.85 3.43 10.98
C GLN A 84 -13.94 4.69 11.86
N ILE A 85 -15.13 4.93 12.40
CA ILE A 85 -15.39 6.04 13.31
C ILE A 85 -15.22 5.54 14.74
N GLN A 86 -14.34 6.20 15.49
CA GLN A 86 -14.13 5.89 16.90
C GLN A 86 -15.34 6.39 17.72
N ARG A 87 -15.90 5.51 18.56
CA ARG A 87 -16.95 5.91 19.51
C ARG A 87 -16.30 6.79 20.58
N GLN A 88 -16.83 7.99 20.77
CA GLN A 88 -16.44 8.86 21.88
C GLN A 88 -17.06 8.39 23.19
#